data_AF-X1K7T8-F1
#
_entry.id   AF-X1K7T8-F1
#
_cell.length_a   1.000
_cell.length_b   1.000
_cell.length_c   1.000
_cell.angle_alpha   90.00
_cell.angle_beta   90.00
_cell.angle_gamma   90.00
#
_symmetry.space_group_name_H-M   'P 1'
#
loop_
_entity.id
_entity.type
_entity.pdbx_description
1 polymer ?
#
loop_
_entity_poly.entity_id
_entity_poly.type
_entity_poly.pdbx_seq_one_letter_code
_entity_poly.pdbx_strand_id
1 'polypeptide(L)'
;TMFGMVHRWMGGINGGLAMGSVIVCTMMGAMVGIVGAGVMTMAVVALPPMLERKYDKHLALGTVMAGGALGTVIPPSVSMIIYASVTKVSVGKMFAGGIIPGVILATLYIIYIGIRGLLNPKAAPALPPEERGTLWHKIVDTRHVILPIILILSVLGSIFAGAATPTEAAAVGCVGAVVCAIVYRKFSWKMLRDALFYTTKLFGLFMWIIIGATYFSQFYLCMGAGNLVKDTVLAANVPPLLIVVFMQLSLIVLGALMDDYAVILLAAPLYGPVIVALGYDPIWFGILFILNMQMAVLTPPYGFALF
;
A
#
# COMPACT_ATOMS: atom_id res chain seq x y z
N THR A 1 0.41 17.99 -13.92
CA THR A 1 0.83 16.73 -13.24
C THR A 1 -0.33 16.20 -12.41
N MET A 2 -0.35 14.91 -12.01
CA MET A 2 -1.42 14.39 -11.13
C MET A 2 -1.62 15.27 -9.89
N PHE A 3 -0.50 15.65 -9.26
CA PHE A 3 -0.49 16.56 -8.12
C PHE A 3 -1.15 17.91 -8.44
N GLY A 4 -0.79 18.56 -9.56
CA GLY A 4 -1.40 19.83 -9.97
C GLY A 4 -2.91 19.74 -10.25
N MET A 5 -3.40 18.61 -10.76
CA MET A 5 -4.84 18.38 -10.98
C MET A 5 -5.57 18.37 -9.64
N VAL A 6 -5.17 17.50 -8.72
CA VAL A 6 -5.89 17.34 -7.45
C VAL A 6 -5.76 18.59 -6.57
N HIS A 7 -4.61 19.27 -6.65
CA HIS A 7 -4.36 20.58 -6.02
C HIS A 7 -5.35 21.66 -6.45
N ARG A 8 -5.66 21.76 -7.76
CA ARG A 8 -6.60 22.75 -8.31
C ARG A 8 -8.06 22.40 -8.05
N TRP A 9 -8.39 21.11 -8.04
CA TRP A 9 -9.75 20.63 -7.76
C TRP A 9 -10.12 20.78 -6.28
N MET A 10 -9.23 20.37 -5.37
CA MET A 10 -9.51 20.38 -3.93
C MET A 10 -9.08 21.66 -3.23
N GLY A 11 -8.34 22.54 -3.91
CA GLY A 11 -7.76 23.73 -3.33
C GLY A 11 -8.72 24.71 -2.67
N GLY A 12 -10.00 24.73 -3.06
CA GLY A 12 -10.98 25.64 -2.47
C GLY A 12 -11.34 25.35 -1.01
N ILE A 13 -10.98 24.17 -0.49
CA ILE A 13 -11.38 23.69 0.83
C ILE A 13 -10.19 23.73 1.79
N ASN A 14 -10.41 24.09 3.05
CA ASN A 14 -9.39 23.97 4.09
C ASN A 14 -8.97 22.50 4.22
N GLY A 15 -7.66 22.21 4.12
CA GLY A 15 -7.14 20.85 4.03
C GLY A 15 -7.19 20.22 2.64
N GLY A 16 -7.66 20.94 1.62
CA GLY A 16 -7.79 20.43 0.24
C GLY A 16 -6.49 19.91 -0.37
N LEU A 17 -5.38 20.56 -0.03
CA LEU A 17 -4.03 20.16 -0.45
C LEU A 17 -3.62 18.79 0.12
N ALA A 18 -3.92 18.58 1.39
CA ALA A 18 -3.63 17.34 2.11
C ALA A 18 -4.57 16.21 1.65
N MET A 19 -5.89 16.46 1.58
CA MET A 19 -6.85 15.50 1.02
C MET A 19 -6.47 15.11 -0.41
N GLY A 20 -6.06 16.10 -1.21
CA GLY A 20 -5.65 15.86 -2.57
C GLY A 20 -4.40 14.99 -2.67
N SER A 21 -3.46 15.18 -1.74
CA SER A 21 -2.28 14.34 -1.64
C SER A 21 -2.65 12.89 -1.32
N VAL A 22 -3.60 12.63 -0.41
CA VAL A 22 -4.09 11.26 -0.15
C VAL A 22 -4.63 10.60 -1.41
N ILE A 23 -5.40 11.33 -2.23
CA ILE A 23 -5.93 10.79 -3.50
C ILE A 23 -4.77 10.45 -4.45
N VAL A 24 -3.80 11.34 -4.61
CA VAL A 24 -2.65 11.06 -5.47
C VAL A 24 -1.82 9.89 -4.93
N CYS A 25 -1.62 9.81 -3.61
CA CYS A 25 -0.95 8.67 -2.97
C CYS A 25 -1.71 7.36 -3.20
N THR A 26 -3.04 7.37 -3.11
CA THR A 26 -3.91 6.21 -3.36
C THR A 26 -3.71 5.70 -4.80
N MET A 27 -3.73 6.62 -5.77
CA MET A 27 -3.53 6.29 -7.19
C MET A 27 -2.10 5.83 -7.49
N MET A 28 -1.10 6.48 -6.87
CA MET A 28 0.29 6.06 -7.01
C MET A 28 0.57 4.73 -6.31
N GLY A 29 -0.07 4.47 -5.18
CA GLY A 29 -0.05 3.20 -4.48
C GLY A 29 -0.51 2.06 -5.39
N ALA A 30 -1.63 2.25 -6.10
CA ALA A 30 -2.10 1.28 -7.09
C ALA A 30 -1.13 1.08 -8.28
N MET A 31 -0.30 2.06 -8.64
CA MET A 31 0.66 1.88 -9.74
C MET A 31 1.96 1.22 -9.29
N VAL A 32 2.41 1.52 -8.08
CA VAL A 32 3.76 1.16 -7.60
C VAL A 32 3.73 -0.06 -6.69
N GLY A 33 2.67 -0.23 -5.89
CA GLY A 33 2.46 -1.39 -5.02
C GLY A 33 3.47 -1.54 -3.87
N ILE A 34 4.27 -0.49 -3.58
CA ILE A 34 5.32 -0.47 -2.55
C ILE A 34 5.28 0.88 -1.81
N VAL A 35 5.35 0.84 -0.48
CA VAL A 35 5.26 2.04 0.38
C VAL A 35 6.38 3.03 0.13
N GLY A 36 7.63 2.57 0.10
CA GLY A 36 8.80 3.45 0.08
C GLY A 36 8.80 4.39 -1.11
N ALA A 37 8.51 3.88 -2.30
CA ALA A 37 8.43 4.70 -3.50
C ALA A 37 7.27 5.72 -3.44
N GLY A 38 6.12 5.33 -2.89
CA GLY A 38 4.97 6.21 -2.69
C GLY A 38 5.27 7.36 -1.73
N VAL A 39 5.80 7.04 -0.54
CA VAL A 39 6.15 8.02 0.50
C VAL A 39 7.26 8.95 0.01
N MET A 40 8.36 8.43 -0.55
CA MET A 40 9.47 9.24 -1.05
C MET A 40 9.03 10.21 -2.17
N THR A 41 8.24 9.72 -3.12
CA THR A 41 7.77 10.58 -4.22
C THR A 41 6.88 11.70 -3.69
N MET A 42 6.00 11.40 -2.74
CA MET A 42 5.08 12.37 -2.15
C MET A 42 5.77 13.32 -1.19
N ALA A 43 6.80 12.87 -0.48
CA ALA A 43 7.64 13.73 0.33
C ALA A 43 8.34 14.81 -0.52
N VAL A 44 8.78 14.48 -1.75
CA VAL A 44 9.41 15.46 -2.63
C VAL A 44 8.40 16.36 -3.33
N VAL A 45 7.23 15.82 -3.70
CA VAL A 45 6.26 16.54 -4.56
C VAL A 45 5.22 17.32 -3.75
N ALA A 46 4.75 16.77 -2.63
CA ALA A 46 3.60 17.29 -1.89
C ALA A 46 3.99 18.05 -0.61
N LEU A 47 5.07 17.65 0.06
CA LEU A 47 5.47 18.25 1.35
C LEU A 47 5.96 19.70 1.22
N PRO A 48 6.85 20.08 0.27
CA PRO A 48 7.36 21.46 0.21
C PRO A 48 6.25 22.50 -0.03
N PRO A 49 5.30 22.30 -0.98
CA PRO A 49 4.18 23.23 -1.16
C PRO A 49 3.26 23.35 0.06
N MET A 50 3.10 22.30 0.87
CA MET A 50 2.34 22.37 2.13
C MET A 50 3.06 23.23 3.16
N LEU A 51 4.37 23.03 3.32
CA LEU A 51 5.19 23.75 4.30
C LEU A 51 5.35 25.24 3.95
N GLU A 52 5.55 25.58 2.68
CA GLU A 52 5.57 26.97 2.19
C GLU A 52 4.26 27.72 2.55
N ARG A 53 3.15 26.99 2.57
CA ARG A 53 1.81 27.51 2.90
C ARG A 53 1.48 27.45 4.37
N LYS A 54 2.47 27.17 5.22
CA LYS A 54 2.32 27.12 6.67
C LYS A 54 1.28 26.09 7.14
N TYR A 55 1.12 24.98 6.41
CA TYR A 55 0.42 23.82 6.94
C TYR A 55 1.09 23.37 8.24
N ASP A 56 0.29 22.88 9.17
CA ASP A 56 0.81 22.22 10.35
C ASP A 56 1.73 21.06 9.94
N LYS A 57 2.95 21.04 10.49
CA LYS A 57 3.98 20.08 10.11
C LYS A 57 3.54 18.64 10.37
N HIS A 58 2.83 18.39 11.48
CA HIS A 58 2.36 17.05 11.82
C HIS A 58 1.27 16.59 10.86
N LEU A 59 0.36 17.48 10.48
CA LEU A 59 -0.67 17.16 9.50
C LEU A 59 -0.06 16.87 8.11
N ALA A 60 0.89 17.70 7.66
CA ALA A 60 1.53 17.53 6.36
C ALA A 60 2.34 16.22 6.28
N LEU A 61 3.20 15.97 7.27
CA LEU A 61 4.00 14.74 7.35
C LEU A 61 3.12 13.50 7.49
N GLY A 62 2.15 13.54 8.42
CA GLY A 62 1.22 12.44 8.64
C GLY A 62 0.42 12.09 7.39
N THR A 63 0.00 13.09 6.61
CA THR A 63 -0.74 12.89 5.36
C THR A 63 0.12 12.19 4.30
N VAL A 64 1.37 12.63 4.13
CA VAL A 64 2.30 12.04 3.16
C VAL A 64 2.62 10.59 3.53
N MET A 65 2.92 10.34 4.81
CA MET A 65 3.25 9.01 5.31
C MET A 65 2.05 8.05 5.24
N ALA A 66 0.90 8.44 5.80
CA ALA A 66 -0.30 7.61 5.83
C ALA A 66 -0.84 7.38 4.41
N GLY A 67 -0.80 8.41 3.56
CA GLY A 67 -1.17 8.29 2.16
C GLY A 67 -0.25 7.33 1.40
N GLY A 68 1.07 7.46 1.55
CA GLY A 68 2.02 6.58 0.88
C GLY A 68 1.92 5.11 1.36
N ALA A 69 1.59 4.89 2.64
CA ALA A 69 1.36 3.57 3.19
C ALA A 69 0.15 2.85 2.56
N LEU A 70 -0.85 3.57 2.01
CA LEU A 70 -2.00 2.96 1.30
C LEU A 70 -1.59 2.05 0.14
N GLY A 71 -0.40 2.23 -0.42
CA GLY A 71 0.14 1.35 -1.47
C GLY A 71 0.34 -0.10 -1.05
N THR A 72 0.36 -0.41 0.26
CA THR A 72 0.36 -1.82 0.74
C THR A 72 -0.98 -2.52 0.55
N VAL A 73 -2.09 -1.79 0.71
CA VAL A 73 -3.44 -2.36 0.76
C VAL A 73 -4.14 -2.24 -0.60
N ILE A 74 -3.88 -1.16 -1.34
CA ILE A 74 -4.56 -0.87 -2.60
C ILE A 74 -3.90 -1.68 -3.73
N PRO A 75 -4.65 -2.56 -4.42
CA PRO A 75 -4.10 -3.37 -5.49
C PRO A 75 -3.68 -2.58 -6.74
N PRO A 76 -2.72 -3.10 -7.53
CA PRO A 76 -1.80 -4.22 -7.23
C PRO A 76 -0.82 -3.92 -6.09
N SER A 77 -0.64 -4.88 -5.17
CA SER A 77 0.25 -4.78 -4.01
C SER A 77 1.25 -5.93 -3.97
N VAL A 78 2.54 -5.61 -3.80
CA VAL A 78 3.61 -6.61 -3.70
C VAL A 78 3.45 -7.45 -2.43
N SER A 79 3.13 -6.82 -1.30
CA SER A 79 2.93 -7.50 -0.01
C SER A 79 1.80 -8.54 -0.11
N MET A 80 0.71 -8.22 -0.81
CA MET A 80 -0.38 -9.18 -1.08
C MET A 80 0.06 -10.36 -1.97
N ILE A 81 0.86 -10.10 -3.01
CA ILE A 81 1.39 -11.15 -3.88
C ILE A 81 2.28 -12.11 -3.08
N ILE A 82 3.16 -11.58 -2.24
CA ILE A 82 4.06 -12.39 -1.41
C ILE A 82 3.25 -13.24 -0.44
N TYR A 83 2.30 -12.62 0.29
CA TYR A 83 1.43 -13.36 1.21
C TYR A 83 0.68 -14.49 0.49
N ALA A 84 0.08 -14.20 -0.68
CA ALA A 84 -0.62 -15.20 -1.47
C ALA A 84 0.29 -16.34 -1.95
N SER A 85 1.52 -16.01 -2.35
CA SER A 85 2.51 -16.98 -2.82
C SER A 85 2.98 -17.94 -1.72
N VAL A 86 3.16 -17.44 -0.50
CA VAL A 86 3.65 -18.24 0.65
C VAL A 86 2.54 -19.07 1.28
N THR A 87 1.32 -18.51 1.36
CA THR A 87 0.14 -19.21 1.92
C THR A 87 -0.64 -20.02 0.89
N LYS A 88 -0.24 -19.95 -0.39
CA LYS A 88 -0.88 -20.65 -1.52
C LYS A 88 -2.35 -20.27 -1.77
N VAL A 89 -2.77 -19.09 -1.33
CA VAL A 89 -4.10 -18.54 -1.66
C VAL A 89 -4.08 -17.78 -2.99
N SER A 90 -5.27 -17.48 -3.52
CA SER A 90 -5.40 -16.75 -4.79
C SER A 90 -5.01 -15.26 -4.64
N VAL A 91 -4.04 -14.81 -5.46
CA VAL A 91 -3.65 -13.40 -5.58
C VAL A 91 -4.84 -12.52 -5.99
N GLY A 92 -5.67 -12.98 -6.94
CA GLY A 92 -6.83 -12.24 -7.41
C GLY A 92 -7.86 -12.00 -6.29
N LYS A 93 -8.10 -13.01 -5.44
CA LYS A 93 -8.99 -12.85 -4.28
C LYS A 93 -8.40 -11.92 -3.21
N MET A 94 -7.08 -11.98 -2.98
CA MET A 94 -6.39 -11.02 -2.10
C MET A 94 -6.54 -9.59 -2.62
N PHE A 95 -6.35 -9.37 -3.93
CA PHE A 95 -6.57 -8.05 -4.52
C PHE A 95 -8.01 -7.59 -4.37
N ALA A 96 -9.00 -8.43 -4.69
CA ALA A 96 -10.40 -8.09 -4.50
C ALA A 96 -10.72 -7.74 -3.02
N GLY A 97 -10.18 -8.52 -2.06
CA GLY A 97 -10.34 -8.29 -0.63
C GLY A 97 -9.68 -7.00 -0.12
N GLY A 98 -8.65 -6.51 -0.81
CA GLY A 98 -7.92 -5.28 -0.48
C GLY A 98 -8.63 -3.98 -0.88
N ILE A 99 -9.47 -4.01 -1.91
CA ILE A 99 -10.12 -2.80 -2.46
C ILE A 99 -10.98 -2.12 -1.42
N ILE A 100 -11.89 -2.86 -0.79
CA ILE A 100 -12.84 -2.32 0.20
C ILE A 100 -12.11 -1.65 1.37
N PRO A 101 -11.21 -2.33 2.12
CA PRO A 101 -10.52 -1.70 3.23
C PRO A 101 -9.59 -0.56 2.79
N GLY A 102 -8.96 -0.66 1.61
CA GLY A 102 -8.13 0.41 1.07
C GLY A 102 -8.93 1.69 0.79
N VAL A 103 -10.11 1.56 0.19
CA VAL A 103 -11.03 2.70 -0.05
C VAL A 103 -11.55 3.26 1.27
N ILE A 104 -11.91 2.39 2.23
CA ILE A 104 -12.35 2.83 3.57
C ILE A 104 -11.25 3.67 4.23
N LEU A 105 -10.00 3.19 4.27
CA LEU A 105 -8.89 3.93 4.87
C LEU A 105 -8.61 5.25 4.17
N ALA A 106 -8.55 5.25 2.83
CA ALA A 106 -8.37 6.49 2.06
C ALA A 106 -9.49 7.51 2.36
N THR A 107 -10.74 7.06 2.44
CA THR A 107 -11.90 7.89 2.78
C THR A 107 -11.79 8.43 4.20
N LEU A 108 -11.43 7.59 5.17
CA LEU A 108 -11.25 7.99 6.56
C LEU A 108 -10.14 9.04 6.71
N TYR A 109 -9.03 8.90 5.98
CA TYR A 109 -7.95 9.89 5.99
C TYR A 109 -8.42 11.24 5.41
N ILE A 110 -9.15 11.22 4.30
CA ILE A 110 -9.73 12.43 3.70
C ILE A 110 -10.71 13.12 4.67
N ILE A 111 -11.61 12.34 5.28
CA ILE A 111 -12.57 12.86 6.26
C ILE A 111 -11.84 13.46 7.47
N TYR A 112 -10.85 12.76 8.01
CA TYR A 112 -10.05 13.25 9.15
C TYR A 112 -9.36 14.58 8.82
N ILE A 113 -8.72 14.68 7.64
CA ILE A 113 -8.07 15.91 7.19
C ILE A 113 -9.11 17.03 7.02
N GLY A 114 -10.27 16.74 6.45
CA GLY A 114 -11.37 17.70 6.29
C GLY A 114 -11.89 18.22 7.63
N ILE A 115 -12.15 17.33 8.59
CA ILE A 115 -12.57 17.70 9.95
C ILE A 115 -11.50 18.56 10.63
N ARG A 116 -10.22 18.18 10.55
CA ARG A 116 -9.11 18.97 11.10
C ARG A 116 -8.98 20.35 10.44
N GLY A 117 -9.20 20.43 9.12
CA GLY A 117 -9.19 21.69 8.37
C GLY A 117 -10.37 22.62 8.71
N LEU A 118 -11.53 22.06 9.04
CA LEU A 118 -12.69 22.82 9.51
C LEU A 118 -12.51 23.33 10.95
N LEU A 119 -12.01 22.47 11.85
CA LEU A 119 -11.79 22.82 13.26
C LEU A 119 -10.62 23.78 13.44
N ASN A 120 -9.57 23.65 12.63
CA ASN A 120 -8.41 24.53 12.67
C ASN A 120 -8.02 25.00 11.24
N PRO A 121 -8.70 26.03 10.71
CA PRO A 121 -8.40 26.60 9.39
C PRO A 121 -6.97 27.11 9.24
N LYS A 122 -6.31 27.48 10.35
CA LYS A 122 -4.90 27.91 10.33
C LYS A 122 -3.92 26.75 10.16
N ALA A 123 -4.29 25.54 10.58
CA ALA A 123 -3.46 24.35 10.44
C ALA A 123 -3.48 23.78 9.01
N ALA A 124 -4.51 24.10 8.22
CA ALA A 124 -4.67 23.61 6.86
C ALA A 124 -5.34 24.65 5.94
N PRO A 125 -4.68 25.79 5.66
CA PRO A 125 -5.29 26.87 4.90
C PRO A 125 -5.69 26.45 3.47
N ALA A 126 -6.85 26.92 3.01
CA ALA A 126 -7.31 26.76 1.63
C ALA A 126 -6.49 27.60 0.64
N LEU A 127 -6.53 27.23 -0.65
CA LEU A 127 -5.91 28.02 -1.72
C LEU A 127 -6.62 29.36 -1.92
N PRO A 128 -5.85 30.46 -2.11
CA PRO A 128 -6.38 31.74 -2.59
C PRO A 128 -7.11 31.56 -3.93
N PRO A 129 -8.21 32.30 -4.20
CA PRO A 129 -9.00 32.18 -5.43
C PRO A 129 -8.20 32.27 -6.73
N GLU A 130 -7.11 33.04 -6.72
CA GLU A 130 -6.23 33.33 -7.86
C GLU A 130 -5.43 32.10 -8.32
N GLU A 131 -5.07 31.21 -7.41
CA GLU A 131 -4.32 29.98 -7.73
C GLU A 131 -5.22 28.76 -8.01
N ARG A 132 -6.55 28.90 -7.83
CA ARG A 132 -7.51 27.80 -8.03
C ARG A 132 -7.63 27.35 -9.49
N GLY A 133 -7.15 28.16 -10.44
CA GLY A 133 -7.21 27.90 -11.87
C GLY A 133 -8.65 27.90 -12.42
N THR A 134 -8.79 28.27 -13.70
CA THR A 134 -10.07 28.27 -14.43
C THR A 134 -10.60 26.84 -14.62
N LEU A 135 -11.93 26.65 -14.70
CA LEU A 135 -12.58 25.34 -14.89
C LEU A 135 -12.01 24.56 -16.10
N TRP A 136 -11.64 25.28 -17.16
CA TRP A 136 -11.00 24.72 -18.35
C TRP A 136 -9.61 24.14 -18.09
N HIS A 137 -8.77 24.82 -17.29
CA HIS A 137 -7.45 24.30 -16.91
C HIS A 137 -7.57 23.05 -16.01
N LYS A 138 -8.61 22.98 -15.19
CA LYS A 138 -8.93 21.80 -14.37
C LYS A 138 -9.29 20.56 -15.18
N ILE A 139 -9.97 20.74 -16.31
CA ILE A 139 -10.35 19.65 -17.23
C ILE A 139 -9.13 19.20 -18.05
N VAL A 140 -8.30 20.14 -18.51
CA VAL A 140 -7.07 19.82 -19.27
C VAL A 140 -6.08 19.03 -18.41
N ASP A 141 -5.94 19.38 -17.12
CA ASP A 141 -5.06 18.65 -16.20
C ASP A 141 -5.50 17.20 -15.94
N THR A 142 -6.80 16.91 -16.02
CA THR A 142 -7.36 15.55 -15.88
C THR A 142 -6.81 14.59 -16.93
N ARG A 143 -6.40 15.09 -18.09
CA ARG A 143 -5.79 14.27 -19.15
C ARG A 143 -4.50 13.55 -18.68
N HIS A 144 -3.81 14.08 -17.68
CA HIS A 144 -2.61 13.46 -17.12
C HIS A 144 -2.88 12.25 -16.22
N VAL A 145 -4.12 12.03 -15.83
CA VAL A 145 -4.53 10.92 -14.96
C VAL A 145 -5.07 9.73 -15.77
N ILE A 146 -5.54 9.99 -16.99
CA ILE A 146 -6.19 8.99 -17.87
C ILE A 146 -5.26 7.80 -18.13
N LEU A 147 -4.01 8.04 -18.55
CA LEU A 147 -3.06 6.96 -18.87
C LEU A 147 -2.75 6.06 -17.65
N PRO A 148 -2.39 6.61 -16.49
CA PRO A 148 -2.30 5.87 -15.23
C PRO A 148 -3.54 5.04 -14.86
N ILE A 149 -4.74 5.60 -15.02
CA ILE A 149 -5.98 4.86 -14.74
C ILE A 149 -6.12 3.70 -15.73
N ILE A 150 -5.88 3.93 -17.02
CA ILE A 150 -5.92 2.87 -18.03
C ILE A 150 -4.93 1.76 -17.69
N LEU A 151 -3.73 2.10 -17.20
CA LEU A 151 -2.73 1.13 -16.74
C LEU A 151 -3.24 0.30 -15.56
N ILE A 152 -3.79 0.94 -14.53
CA ILE A 152 -4.33 0.23 -13.36
C ILE A 152 -5.47 -0.69 -13.78
N LEU A 153 -6.40 -0.17 -14.59
CA LEU A 153 -7.55 -0.93 -15.09
C LEU A 153 -7.14 -2.06 -16.02
N SER A 154 -6.08 -1.92 -16.81
CA SER A 154 -5.60 -3.01 -17.67
C SER A 154 -4.97 -4.13 -16.84
N VAL A 155 -4.16 -3.80 -15.83
CA VAL A 155 -3.56 -4.78 -14.93
C VAL A 155 -4.62 -5.48 -14.09
N LEU A 156 -5.43 -4.73 -13.33
CA LEU A 156 -6.47 -5.32 -12.48
C LEU A 156 -7.58 -5.99 -13.29
N GLY A 157 -7.97 -5.39 -14.42
CA GLY A 157 -8.98 -5.95 -15.32
C GLY A 157 -8.54 -7.27 -15.91
N SER A 158 -7.27 -7.42 -16.30
CA SER A 158 -6.74 -8.69 -16.83
C SER A 158 -6.76 -9.81 -15.78
N ILE A 159 -6.48 -9.48 -14.50
CA ILE A 159 -6.53 -10.43 -13.39
C ILE A 159 -7.98 -10.82 -13.06
N PHE A 160 -8.88 -9.83 -12.90
CA PHE A 160 -10.26 -10.09 -12.51
C PHE A 160 -11.10 -10.74 -13.61
N ALA A 161 -10.80 -10.45 -14.87
CA ALA A 161 -11.41 -11.15 -16.01
C ALA A 161 -10.90 -12.59 -16.17
N GLY A 162 -9.87 -12.99 -15.40
CA GLY A 162 -9.19 -14.29 -15.57
C GLY A 162 -8.43 -14.41 -16.89
N ALA A 163 -8.23 -13.29 -17.59
CA ALA A 163 -7.55 -13.24 -18.88
C ALA A 163 -6.02 -13.37 -18.75
N ALA A 164 -5.47 -13.01 -17.59
CA ALA A 164 -4.05 -13.08 -17.29
C ALA A 164 -3.81 -13.55 -15.85
N THR A 165 -2.78 -14.39 -15.67
CA THR A 165 -2.20 -14.69 -14.37
C THR A 165 -1.49 -13.45 -13.79
N PRO A 166 -1.21 -13.38 -12.47
CA PRO A 166 -0.51 -12.23 -11.88
C PRO A 166 0.83 -11.90 -12.57
N THR A 167 1.56 -12.92 -13.03
CA THR A 167 2.83 -12.74 -13.74
C THR A 167 2.63 -12.14 -15.13
N GLU A 168 1.60 -12.57 -15.85
CA GLU A 168 1.25 -12.00 -17.17
C GLU A 168 0.70 -10.58 -17.03
N ALA A 169 -0.13 -10.32 -16.01
CA ALA A 169 -0.62 -9.00 -15.68
C ALA A 169 0.53 -8.03 -15.31
N ALA A 170 1.58 -8.52 -14.64
CA ALA A 170 2.79 -7.73 -14.40
C ALA A 170 3.51 -7.36 -15.70
N ALA A 171 3.57 -8.26 -16.70
CA ALA A 171 4.13 -7.95 -18.01
C ALA A 171 3.29 -6.87 -18.74
N VAL A 172 1.96 -6.94 -18.68
CA VAL A 172 1.06 -5.89 -19.18
C VAL A 172 1.35 -4.55 -18.50
N GLY A 173 1.54 -4.56 -17.17
CA GLY A 173 1.94 -3.39 -16.39
C GLY A 173 3.27 -2.79 -16.84
N CYS A 174 4.31 -3.62 -17.05
CA CYS A 174 5.62 -3.18 -17.53
C CYS A 174 5.53 -2.52 -18.91
N VAL A 175 4.86 -3.16 -19.87
CA VAL A 175 4.69 -2.61 -21.22
C VAL A 175 3.89 -1.31 -21.16
N GLY A 176 2.79 -1.28 -20.40
CA GLY A 176 1.98 -0.08 -20.24
C GLY A 176 2.74 1.08 -19.58
N ALA A 177 3.60 0.80 -18.59
CA ALA A 177 4.45 1.80 -17.96
C ALA A 177 5.48 2.39 -18.93
N VAL A 178 6.10 1.56 -19.78
CA VAL A 178 7.01 2.01 -20.85
C VAL A 178 6.27 2.89 -21.85
N VAL A 179 5.07 2.48 -22.29
CA VAL A 179 4.22 3.29 -23.18
C VAL A 179 3.90 4.64 -22.54
N CYS A 180 3.54 4.67 -21.25
CA CYS A 180 3.31 5.91 -20.52
C CYS A 180 4.58 6.80 -20.53
N ALA A 181 5.76 6.23 -20.28
CA ALA A 181 7.02 6.98 -20.29
C ALA A 181 7.34 7.59 -21.66
N ILE A 182 7.03 6.87 -22.74
CA ILE A 182 7.19 7.35 -24.13
C ILE A 182 6.21 8.48 -24.43
N VAL A 183 4.92 8.31 -24.10
CA VAL A 183 3.89 9.33 -24.35
C VAL A 183 4.19 10.62 -23.58
N TYR A 184 4.68 10.51 -22.34
CA TYR A 184 5.12 11.67 -21.56
C TYR A 184 6.50 12.21 -21.94
N ARG A 185 7.15 11.64 -22.97
CA ARG A 185 8.49 12.03 -23.47
C ARG A 185 9.57 12.00 -22.37
N LYS A 186 9.45 11.07 -21.43
CA LYS A 186 10.41 10.85 -20.33
C LYS A 186 11.23 9.57 -20.49
N PHE A 187 10.96 8.78 -21.53
CA PHE A 187 11.68 7.56 -21.80
C PHE A 187 13.17 7.84 -22.12
N SER A 188 14.06 7.14 -21.43
CA SER A 188 15.48 7.08 -21.76
C SER A 188 16.04 5.71 -21.41
N TRP A 189 17.07 5.27 -22.14
CA TRP A 189 17.77 4.02 -21.84
C TRP A 189 18.36 4.00 -20.42
N LYS A 190 18.79 5.17 -19.93
CA LYS A 190 19.26 5.33 -18.55
C LYS A 190 18.14 5.06 -17.55
N MET A 191 16.96 5.68 -17.73
CA MET A 191 15.79 5.45 -16.87
C MET A 191 15.39 3.96 -16.83
N LEU A 192 15.36 3.29 -17.99
CA LEU A 192 15.02 1.86 -18.04
C LEU A 192 16.06 1.01 -17.30
N ARG A 193 17.35 1.27 -17.52
CA ARG A 193 18.44 0.57 -16.82
C ARG A 193 18.37 0.78 -15.30
N ASP A 194 18.13 2.00 -14.86
CA ASP A 194 18.03 2.35 -13.44
C ASP A 194 16.83 1.63 -12.80
N ALA A 195 15.67 1.61 -13.47
CA ALA A 195 14.48 0.88 -13.01
C ALA A 195 14.71 -0.64 -12.92
N LEU A 196 15.35 -1.24 -13.92
CA LEU A 196 15.70 -2.66 -13.92
C LEU A 196 16.69 -2.98 -12.80
N PHE A 197 17.74 -2.17 -12.62
CA PHE A 197 18.73 -2.38 -11.57
C PHE A 197 18.12 -2.29 -10.17
N TYR A 198 17.26 -1.30 -9.93
CA TYR A 198 16.54 -1.15 -8.66
C TYR A 198 15.62 -2.35 -8.39
N THR A 199 14.87 -2.79 -9.42
CA THR A 199 14.00 -3.97 -9.33
C THR A 199 14.78 -5.24 -9.01
N THR A 200 15.92 -5.48 -9.69
CA THR A 200 16.78 -6.63 -9.43
C THR A 200 17.38 -6.61 -8.03
N LYS A 201 17.77 -5.44 -7.52
CA LYS A 201 18.30 -5.30 -6.16
C LYS A 201 17.25 -5.65 -5.10
N LEU A 202 16.03 -5.14 -5.25
CA LEU A 202 14.91 -5.49 -4.37
C LEU A 202 14.59 -6.99 -4.42
N PHE A 203 14.55 -7.56 -5.63
CA PHE A 203 14.28 -8.99 -5.81
C PHE A 203 15.38 -9.88 -5.22
N GLY A 204 16.64 -9.46 -5.32
CA GLY A 204 17.78 -10.16 -4.71
C GLY A 204 17.67 -10.26 -3.19
N LEU A 205 17.25 -9.17 -2.53
CA LEU A 205 16.95 -9.19 -1.09
C LEU A 205 15.83 -10.20 -0.77
N PHE A 206 14.74 -10.19 -1.54
CA PHE A 206 13.61 -11.10 -1.32
C PHE A 206 13.98 -12.57 -1.49
N MET A 207 14.81 -12.90 -2.48
CA MET A 207 15.26 -14.28 -2.69
C MET A 207 16.01 -14.84 -1.47
N TRP A 208 16.87 -14.04 -0.84
CA TRP A 208 17.55 -14.46 0.39
C TRP A 208 16.58 -14.71 1.55
N ILE A 209 15.56 -13.86 1.73
CA ILE A 209 14.57 -14.03 2.79
C ILE A 209 13.68 -15.26 2.50
N ILE A 210 13.25 -15.45 1.25
CA ILE A 210 12.42 -16.59 0.82
C ILE A 210 13.13 -17.92 1.09
N ILE A 211 14.44 -18.00 0.83
CA ILE A 211 15.22 -19.21 1.11
C ILE A 211 15.11 -19.57 2.60
N GLY A 212 15.44 -18.63 3.50
CA GLY A 212 15.38 -18.86 4.95
C GLY A 212 13.96 -19.18 5.43
N ALA A 213 12.96 -18.44 4.96
CA ALA A 213 11.55 -18.63 5.30
C ALA A 213 11.02 -20.00 4.85
N THR A 214 11.43 -20.48 3.66
CA THR A 214 11.00 -21.78 3.13
C THR A 214 11.57 -22.91 3.98
N TYR A 215 12.86 -22.87 4.31
CA TYR A 215 13.47 -23.88 5.18
C TYR A 215 12.85 -23.87 6.58
N PHE A 216 12.64 -22.68 7.17
CA PHE A 216 11.98 -22.55 8.46
C PHE A 216 10.56 -23.10 8.45
N SER A 217 9.76 -22.76 7.44
CA SER A 217 8.38 -23.23 7.27
C SER A 217 8.31 -24.76 7.15
N GLN A 218 9.18 -25.36 6.32
CA GLN A 218 9.21 -26.82 6.18
C GLN A 218 9.65 -27.51 7.47
N PHE A 219 10.67 -26.97 8.16
CA PHE A 219 11.11 -27.51 9.44
C PHE A 219 10.01 -27.40 10.50
N TYR A 220 9.31 -26.26 10.56
CA TYR A 220 8.18 -26.02 11.45
C TYR A 220 7.03 -27.01 11.22
N LEU A 221 6.68 -27.27 9.96
CA LEU A 221 5.68 -28.26 9.58
C LEU A 221 6.12 -29.68 9.95
N CYS A 222 7.37 -30.05 9.66
CA CYS A 222 7.92 -31.37 9.99
C CYS A 222 7.99 -31.64 11.50
N MET A 223 8.25 -30.62 12.32
CA MET A 223 8.22 -30.74 13.78
C MET A 223 6.80 -30.92 14.35
N GLY A 224 5.75 -30.82 13.53
CA GLY A 224 4.36 -30.89 13.99
C GLY A 224 3.96 -29.71 14.87
N ALA A 225 4.70 -28.59 14.82
CA ALA A 225 4.45 -27.44 15.68
C ALA A 225 3.06 -26.82 15.40
N GLY A 226 2.56 -26.91 14.17
CA GLY A 226 1.18 -26.56 13.84
C GLY A 226 0.15 -27.37 14.62
N ASN A 227 0.39 -28.67 14.84
CA ASN A 227 -0.48 -29.54 15.64
C ASN A 227 -0.37 -29.20 17.13
N LEU A 228 0.85 -28.97 17.64
CA LEU A 228 1.07 -28.54 19.03
C LEU A 228 0.30 -27.24 19.37
N VAL A 229 0.40 -26.24 18.50
CA VAL A 229 -0.31 -24.96 18.68
C VAL A 229 -1.81 -25.18 18.62
N LYS A 230 -2.31 -25.95 17.64
CA LYS A 230 -3.72 -26.30 17.51
C LYS A 230 -4.23 -26.99 18.78
N ASP A 231 -3.54 -28.00 19.28
CA ASP A 231 -3.98 -28.79 20.43
C ASP A 231 -3.93 -27.97 21.72
N THR A 232 -2.92 -27.11 21.88
CA THR A 232 -2.81 -26.18 23.02
C THR A 232 -3.94 -25.14 23.00
N VAL A 233 -4.24 -24.60 21.81
CA VAL A 233 -5.30 -23.61 21.60
C VAL A 233 -6.68 -24.21 21.85
N LEU A 234 -6.95 -25.40 21.30
CA LEU A 234 -8.23 -26.10 21.49
C LEU A 234 -8.40 -26.53 22.96
N ALA A 235 -7.32 -26.92 23.64
CA ALA A 235 -7.33 -27.26 25.05
C ALA A 235 -7.56 -26.04 25.96
N ALA A 236 -7.11 -24.85 25.56
CA ALA A 236 -7.26 -23.63 26.35
C ALA A 236 -8.70 -23.04 26.33
N ASN A 237 -9.61 -23.59 25.51
CA ASN A 237 -11.01 -23.16 25.36
C ASN A 237 -11.17 -21.63 25.16
N VAL A 238 -10.18 -21.02 24.49
CA VAL A 238 -10.13 -19.58 24.27
C VAL A 238 -11.00 -19.24 23.06
N PRO A 239 -11.78 -18.14 23.09
CA PRO A 239 -12.52 -17.67 21.91
C PRO A 239 -11.59 -17.52 20.70
N PRO A 240 -11.89 -18.13 19.54
CA PRO A 240 -11.03 -18.07 18.35
C PRO A 240 -10.65 -16.65 17.91
N LEU A 241 -11.54 -15.69 18.14
CA LEU A 241 -11.30 -14.27 17.83
C LEU A 241 -10.23 -13.64 18.73
N LEU A 242 -10.12 -14.07 19.99
CA LEU A 242 -9.08 -13.56 20.89
C LEU A 242 -7.68 -14.00 20.42
N ILE A 243 -7.58 -15.21 19.85
CA ILE A 243 -6.34 -15.72 19.25
C ILE A 243 -5.94 -14.87 18.04
N VAL A 244 -6.91 -14.54 17.19
CA VAL A 244 -6.67 -13.62 16.07
C VAL A 244 -6.19 -12.26 16.57
N VAL A 245 -6.79 -11.71 17.64
CA VAL A 245 -6.34 -10.44 18.23
C VAL A 245 -4.89 -10.55 18.73
N PHE A 246 -4.51 -11.63 19.42
CA PHE A 246 -3.12 -11.84 19.84
C PHE A 246 -2.16 -11.94 18.64
N MET A 247 -2.56 -12.63 17.57
CA MET A 247 -1.78 -12.66 16.33
C MET A 247 -1.65 -11.27 15.71
N GLN A 248 -2.70 -10.45 15.72
CA GLN A 248 -2.60 -9.08 15.22
C GLN A 248 -1.68 -8.22 16.08
N LEU A 249 -1.73 -8.35 17.40
CA LEU A 249 -0.82 -7.62 18.28
C LEU A 249 0.64 -8.03 18.08
N SER A 250 0.92 -9.34 17.92
CA SER A 250 2.28 -9.79 17.62
C SER A 250 2.77 -9.28 16.26
N LEU A 251 1.89 -9.21 15.26
CA LEU A 251 2.23 -8.64 13.94
C LEU A 251 2.57 -7.15 14.01
N ILE A 252 1.88 -6.36 14.84
CA ILE A 252 2.22 -4.94 15.00
C ILE A 252 3.62 -4.81 15.60
N VAL A 253 3.92 -5.60 16.63
CA VAL A 253 5.24 -5.56 17.29
C VAL A 253 6.35 -6.00 16.32
N LEU A 254 6.14 -7.09 15.58
CA LEU A 254 7.10 -7.58 14.60
C LEU A 254 7.29 -6.59 13.45
N GLY A 255 6.22 -6.05 12.88
CA GLY A 255 6.28 -5.08 11.78
C GLY A 255 6.81 -3.72 12.19
N ALA A 256 6.73 -3.34 13.47
CA ALA A 256 7.37 -2.13 13.97
C ALA A 256 8.89 -2.28 14.08
N LEU A 257 9.41 -3.51 14.11
CA LEU A 257 10.84 -3.83 14.24
C LEU A 257 11.49 -4.28 12.92
N MET A 258 10.69 -4.89 12.04
CA MET A 258 11.15 -5.55 10.82
C MET A 258 10.39 -5.04 9.60
N ASP A 259 10.99 -5.17 8.42
CA ASP A 259 10.38 -4.89 7.13
C ASP A 259 9.14 -5.79 6.87
N ASP A 260 8.11 -5.24 6.21
CA ASP A 260 6.82 -5.92 6.03
C ASP A 260 6.94 -7.23 5.25
N TYR A 261 7.85 -7.28 4.25
CA TYR A 261 8.10 -8.49 3.48
C TYR A 261 8.71 -9.60 4.34
N ALA A 262 9.62 -9.26 5.25
CA ALA A 262 10.23 -10.22 6.15
C ALA A 262 9.22 -10.82 7.13
N VAL A 263 8.32 -9.98 7.68
CA VAL A 263 7.27 -10.43 8.57
C VAL A 263 6.27 -11.34 7.85
N ILE A 264 5.87 -11.02 6.62
CA ILE A 264 5.01 -11.90 5.81
C ILE A 264 5.67 -13.26 5.59
N LEU A 265 6.93 -13.28 5.19
CA LEU A 265 7.65 -14.51 4.89
C LEU A 265 7.82 -15.41 6.13
N LEU A 266 7.98 -14.82 7.31
CA LEU A 266 8.14 -15.55 8.57
C LEU A 266 6.81 -15.97 9.20
N ALA A 267 5.88 -15.03 9.36
CA ALA A 267 4.67 -15.22 10.17
C ALA A 267 3.49 -15.78 9.37
N ALA A 268 3.39 -15.53 8.07
CA ALA A 268 2.26 -16.05 7.29
C ALA A 268 2.24 -17.59 7.21
N PRO A 269 3.36 -18.30 6.98
CA PRO A 269 3.38 -19.77 7.03
C PRO A 269 3.10 -20.33 8.43
N LEU A 270 3.44 -19.57 9.47
CA LEU A 270 3.20 -19.93 10.86
C LEU A 270 1.72 -19.81 11.24
N TYR A 271 1.09 -18.68 10.89
CA TYR A 271 -0.28 -18.36 11.28
C TYR A 271 -1.33 -18.94 10.33
N GLY A 272 -1.01 -19.10 9.04
CA GLY A 272 -1.93 -19.62 8.03
C GLY A 272 -2.61 -20.95 8.43
N PRO A 273 -1.86 -22.00 8.79
CA PRO A 273 -2.43 -23.27 9.23
C PRO A 273 -3.33 -23.15 10.47
N VAL A 274 -2.98 -22.28 11.40
CA VAL A 274 -3.76 -22.07 12.64
C VAL A 274 -5.10 -21.42 12.33
N ILE A 275 -5.12 -20.42 11.46
CA ILE A 275 -6.34 -19.72 11.02
C ILE A 275 -7.30 -20.69 10.31
N VAL A 276 -6.78 -21.53 9.41
CA VAL A 276 -7.58 -22.56 8.74
C VAL A 276 -8.12 -23.58 9.75
N ALA A 277 -7.31 -23.98 10.73
CA ALA A 277 -7.75 -24.91 11.79
C ALA A 277 -8.83 -24.32 12.72
N LEU A 278 -8.83 -22.99 12.92
CA LEU A 278 -9.88 -22.27 13.64
C LEU A 278 -11.17 -22.07 12.82
N GLY A 279 -11.18 -22.48 11.54
CA GLY A 279 -12.32 -22.35 10.64
C GLY A 279 -12.46 -20.98 9.97
N TYR A 280 -11.42 -20.13 10.03
CA TYR A 280 -11.42 -18.83 9.39
C TYR A 280 -10.88 -18.89 7.96
N ASP A 281 -11.37 -17.98 7.12
CA ASP A 281 -10.89 -17.84 5.75
C ASP A 281 -9.46 -17.23 5.72
N PRO A 282 -8.50 -17.85 5.03
CA PRO A 282 -7.11 -17.39 5.00
C PRO A 282 -6.89 -16.12 4.19
N ILE A 283 -7.80 -15.76 3.28
CA ILE A 283 -7.80 -14.48 2.57
C ILE A 283 -8.26 -13.39 3.52
N TRP A 284 -9.32 -13.62 4.30
CA TRP A 284 -9.76 -12.66 5.32
C TRP A 284 -8.64 -12.33 6.32
N PHE A 285 -7.97 -13.35 6.86
CA PHE A 285 -6.82 -13.13 7.72
C PHE A 285 -5.67 -12.46 6.98
N GLY A 286 -5.44 -12.81 5.72
CA GLY A 286 -4.45 -12.16 4.87
C GLY A 286 -4.70 -10.66 4.70
N ILE A 287 -5.94 -10.24 4.49
CA ILE A 287 -6.28 -8.81 4.42
C ILE A 287 -6.00 -8.11 5.74
N LEU A 288 -6.37 -8.72 6.88
CA LEU A 288 -6.05 -8.17 8.19
C LEU A 288 -4.53 -8.09 8.42
N PHE A 289 -3.78 -9.11 7.99
CA PHE A 289 -2.32 -9.13 8.05
C PHE A 289 -1.73 -7.96 7.28
N ILE A 290 -2.18 -7.73 6.04
CA ILE A 290 -1.65 -6.62 5.22
C ILE A 290 -2.03 -5.26 5.80
N LEU A 291 -3.26 -5.10 6.33
CA LEU A 291 -3.65 -3.89 7.07
C LEU A 291 -2.78 -3.66 8.31
N ASN A 292 -2.41 -4.75 8.99
CA ASN A 292 -1.50 -4.70 10.13
C ASN A 292 -0.12 -4.21 9.72
N MET A 293 0.43 -4.77 8.64
CA MET A 293 1.72 -4.35 8.10
C MET A 293 1.72 -2.88 7.69
N GLN A 294 0.63 -2.39 7.11
CA GLN A 294 0.46 -0.97 6.81
C GLN A 294 0.58 -0.09 8.07
N MET A 295 -0.09 -0.48 9.16
CA MET A 295 -0.02 0.24 10.44
C MET A 295 1.37 0.15 11.04
N ALA A 296 2.01 -1.02 10.97
CA ALA A 296 3.31 -1.27 11.54
C ALA A 296 4.42 -0.44 10.86
N VAL A 297 4.33 -0.24 9.54
CA VAL A 297 5.25 0.62 8.76
C VAL A 297 5.23 2.10 9.20
N LEU A 298 4.16 2.54 9.87
CA LEU A 298 4.03 3.89 10.44
C LEU A 298 4.39 3.95 11.93
N THR A 299 4.55 2.80 12.58
CA THR A 299 4.70 2.69 14.04
C THR A 299 6.18 2.59 14.45
N PRO A 300 6.67 3.40 15.41
CA PRO A 300 8.02 3.26 15.97
C PRO A 300 8.23 1.87 16.61
N PRO A 301 9.47 1.32 16.67
CA PRO A 301 10.77 2.00 16.58
C PRO A 301 11.43 2.08 15.20
N TYR A 302 11.08 1.23 14.23
CA TYR A 302 11.62 1.32 12.88
C TYR A 302 10.79 2.26 12.01
N GLY A 303 9.46 2.11 11.98
CA GLY A 303 8.56 3.00 11.25
C GLY A 303 9.09 3.44 9.88
N PHE A 304 9.33 2.51 8.97
CA PHE A 304 10.03 2.72 7.68
C PHE A 304 9.60 3.98 6.91
N ALA A 305 8.32 4.37 6.98
CA ALA A 305 7.81 5.58 6.32
C ALA A 305 8.29 6.91 6.95
N LEU A 306 8.91 6.88 8.14
CA LEU A 306 9.49 8.03 8.84
C LEU A 306 10.88 8.43 8.32
N PHE A 307 11.57 7.51 7.62
CA PHE A 307 12.93 7.67 7.11
C PHE A 307 12.94 7.99 5.61
#